data_AF-A0A087UZZ1-F1
#
_entry.id   AF-A0A087UZZ1-F1
#
_cell.length_a   1.000
_cell.length_b   1.000
_cell.length_c   1.000
_cell.angle_alpha   90.00
_cell.angle_beta   90.00
_cell.angle_gamma   90.00
#
_symmetry.space_group_name_H-M   'P 1'
#
loop_
_entity.id
_entity.type
_entity.pdbx_description
1 polymer ?
#
loop_
_entity_poly.entity_id
_entity_poly.type
_entity_poly.pdbx_seq_one_letter_code
_entity_poly.pdbx_strand_id
1 'polypeptide(L)'
;MSDVVRTARDLGATVFVDYLHEAGLADRLRRPGQAITLFAPTNEAFDQLTPADQESLRVSLLEQESPFLLHHVVGGRKLHSKDFKGEQEVETLNGNTVRINRYNHGMMTVNCAPIVRKDQQATNGIVHLIDQVLVPPSNPAGRPTIPEALFNDGRFREMSRIMLQSNYVNDLRRGGPFTLLAPTDEAFQSISALELDRITNDPDARLALMKNHIIPHTVCIPAVIDTHKMKNVDGGRLELSCNKSGVYVNDGKVSSEQIIAQNGVISIVSKVLVPDRARSVMSLLEARPELVSTFSRLLKKSGVEAYLEKPNITVTVFAPSNYAFNQMPEEDFTLINDNQEKLEELMKHHVVIGRVKTESISDNQKVDSIDDENALRLKVYRKEIGVESAIIEESDIEGQNGVLHVVDRVLTPPSHNLMELLHSKEEYSMMADAINHVQEFEPHFLDTSRNKSFTIFVPTNKAFEKLGEENLNSLMKNRKRLKKMVQNHVVDNMFSTGSIHTKLQYNVRTEYQTVKVHKEKNGLMVNSAHVIEPDVLTKDGGIVHCIDQVLVPEGRRKS
;
A
#
# COMPACT_ATOMS: atom_id res chain seq x y z
N MET A 1 -17.92 -51.86 -20.96
CA MET A 1 -17.89 -50.79 -19.94
C MET A 1 -18.24 -51.41 -18.60
N SER A 2 -17.51 -51.01 -17.56
CA SER A 2 -17.72 -51.40 -16.16
C SER A 2 -18.72 -50.49 -15.44
N ASP A 3 -19.29 -50.94 -14.33
CA ASP A 3 -20.04 -50.08 -13.39
C ASP A 3 -19.10 -49.09 -12.66
N VAL A 4 -19.66 -48.14 -11.91
CA VAL A 4 -18.89 -47.11 -11.20
C VAL A 4 -17.89 -47.67 -10.19
N VAL A 5 -18.22 -48.77 -9.49
CA VAL A 5 -17.34 -49.36 -8.47
C VAL A 5 -16.13 -50.00 -9.14
N ARG A 6 -16.36 -50.80 -10.18
CA ARG A 6 -15.26 -51.41 -10.95
C ARG A 6 -14.43 -50.36 -11.68
N THR A 7 -15.07 -49.32 -12.23
CA THR A 7 -14.36 -48.20 -12.88
C THR A 7 -13.46 -47.46 -11.89
N ALA A 8 -13.92 -47.19 -10.66
CA ALA A 8 -13.07 -46.60 -9.62
C ALA A 8 -11.88 -47.49 -9.26
N ARG A 9 -12.09 -48.82 -9.16
CA ARG A 9 -11.01 -49.79 -8.91
C ARG A 9 -9.97 -49.78 -10.03
N ASP A 10 -10.42 -49.79 -11.28
CA ASP A 10 -9.56 -49.78 -12.48
C ASP A 10 -8.76 -48.47 -12.60
N LEU A 11 -9.25 -47.38 -12.01
CA LEU A 11 -8.54 -46.09 -11.92
C LEU A 11 -7.49 -46.03 -10.81
N GLY A 12 -7.43 -47.02 -9.92
CA GLY A 12 -6.49 -47.10 -8.81
C GLY A 12 -7.05 -46.75 -7.43
N ALA A 13 -8.35 -46.43 -7.31
CA ALA A 13 -9.01 -46.14 -6.02
C ALA A 13 -9.36 -47.44 -5.25
N THR A 14 -8.40 -48.35 -5.09
CA THR A 14 -8.64 -49.69 -4.55
C THR A 14 -9.05 -49.65 -3.08
N VAL A 15 -8.42 -48.80 -2.26
CA VAL A 15 -8.73 -48.66 -0.83
C VAL A 15 -10.18 -48.21 -0.64
N PHE A 16 -10.59 -47.17 -1.37
CA PHE A 16 -11.97 -46.68 -1.32
C PHE A 16 -12.98 -47.76 -1.78
N VAL A 17 -12.66 -48.52 -2.83
CA VAL A 17 -13.54 -49.61 -3.30
C VAL A 17 -13.65 -50.74 -2.27
N ASP A 18 -12.56 -51.07 -1.57
CA ASP A 18 -12.60 -52.08 -0.53
C ASP A 18 -13.46 -51.61 0.67
N TYR A 19 -13.41 -50.32 1.04
CA TYR A 19 -14.34 -49.72 2.00
C TYR A 19 -15.81 -49.74 1.54
N LEU A 20 -16.08 -49.50 0.25
CA LEU A 20 -17.43 -49.64 -0.31
C LEU A 20 -17.96 -51.08 -0.19
N HIS A 21 -17.07 -52.08 -0.27
CA HIS A 21 -17.42 -53.48 -0.05
C HIS A 21 -17.68 -53.78 1.43
N GLU A 22 -16.80 -53.32 2.32
CA GLU A 22 -16.93 -53.49 3.77
C GLU A 22 -18.24 -52.89 4.31
N ALA A 23 -18.61 -51.69 3.85
CA ALA A 23 -19.84 -51.01 4.25
C ALA A 23 -21.12 -51.53 3.56
N GLY A 24 -21.01 -52.56 2.70
CA GLY A 24 -22.15 -53.11 1.94
C GLY A 24 -22.71 -52.19 0.85
N LEU A 25 -22.00 -51.12 0.46
CA LEU A 25 -22.44 -50.14 -0.55
C LEU A 25 -22.17 -50.60 -1.98
N ALA A 26 -21.17 -51.46 -2.21
CA ALA A 26 -20.75 -51.86 -3.54
C ALA A 26 -21.89 -52.40 -4.40
N ASP A 27 -22.74 -53.27 -3.85
CA ASP A 27 -23.86 -53.88 -4.59
C ASP A 27 -24.96 -52.87 -4.90
N ARG A 28 -25.23 -51.93 -3.98
CA ARG A 28 -26.18 -50.84 -4.22
C ARG A 28 -25.70 -49.94 -5.37
N LEU A 29 -24.43 -49.56 -5.34
CA LEU A 29 -23.83 -48.68 -6.36
C LEU A 29 -23.66 -49.36 -7.73
N ARG A 30 -23.82 -50.69 -7.82
CA ARG A 30 -23.81 -51.46 -9.07
C ARG A 30 -25.19 -51.62 -9.71
N ARG A 31 -26.27 -51.30 -8.99
CA ARG A 31 -27.63 -51.53 -9.49
C ARG A 31 -27.86 -50.77 -10.82
N PRO A 32 -28.39 -51.43 -11.86
CA PRO A 32 -28.70 -50.78 -13.12
C PRO A 32 -29.84 -49.77 -12.97
N GLY A 33 -29.85 -48.74 -13.82
CA GLY A 33 -30.94 -47.76 -13.89
C GLY A 33 -30.80 -46.51 -13.01
N GLN A 34 -29.87 -46.49 -12.05
CA GLN A 34 -29.57 -45.28 -11.27
C GLN A 34 -28.36 -44.56 -11.85
N ALA A 35 -28.52 -43.30 -12.27
CA ALA A 35 -27.39 -42.46 -12.65
C ALA A 35 -26.60 -42.04 -11.41
N ILE A 36 -25.30 -42.35 -11.38
CA ILE A 36 -24.41 -42.04 -10.25
C ILE A 36 -23.25 -41.16 -10.72
N THR A 37 -22.88 -40.17 -9.91
CA THR A 37 -21.55 -39.55 -9.95
C THR A 37 -20.79 -39.95 -8.71
N LEU A 38 -19.61 -40.54 -8.88
CA LEU A 38 -18.75 -41.01 -7.80
C LEU A 38 -17.47 -40.17 -7.75
N PHE A 39 -17.25 -39.47 -6.64
CA PHE A 39 -15.99 -38.80 -6.35
C PHE A 39 -15.09 -39.77 -5.58
N ALA A 40 -14.26 -40.54 -6.28
CA ALA A 40 -13.44 -41.58 -5.67
C ALA A 40 -12.10 -41.02 -5.20
N PRO A 41 -11.75 -41.08 -3.90
CA PRO A 41 -10.42 -40.70 -3.44
C PRO A 41 -9.35 -41.66 -3.95
N THR A 42 -8.15 -41.13 -4.24
CA THR A 42 -6.94 -41.93 -4.45
C THR A 42 -6.57 -42.70 -3.18
N ASN A 43 -5.69 -43.70 -3.30
CA ASN A 43 -5.23 -44.44 -2.12
C ASN A 43 -4.42 -43.53 -1.19
N GLU A 44 -3.58 -42.67 -1.77
CA GLU A 44 -2.74 -41.70 -1.06
C GLU A 44 -3.56 -40.61 -0.34
N ALA A 45 -4.83 -40.42 -0.72
CA ALA A 45 -5.73 -39.51 -0.03
C ALA A 45 -6.04 -39.97 1.40
N PHE A 46 -6.07 -41.28 1.65
CA PHE A 46 -6.38 -41.83 2.98
C PHE A 46 -5.22 -41.66 3.97
N ASP A 47 -3.99 -41.60 3.47
CA ASP A 47 -2.78 -41.35 4.27
C ASP A 47 -2.75 -39.92 4.85
N GLN A 48 -3.54 -39.01 4.28
CA GLN A 48 -3.62 -37.60 4.67
C GLN A 48 -4.72 -37.31 5.70
N LEU A 49 -5.55 -38.30 6.06
CA LEU A 49 -6.61 -38.12 7.05
C LEU A 49 -6.01 -37.82 8.43
N THR A 50 -6.62 -36.86 9.14
CA THR A 50 -6.27 -36.62 10.54
C THR A 50 -6.69 -37.80 11.41
N PRO A 51 -6.11 -38.00 12.61
CA PRO A 51 -6.55 -39.07 13.51
C PRO A 51 -8.06 -39.01 13.84
N ALA A 52 -8.63 -37.80 13.91
CA ALA A 52 -10.07 -37.62 14.12
C ALA A 52 -10.89 -38.07 12.91
N ASP A 53 -10.44 -37.76 11.69
CA ASP A 53 -11.14 -38.17 10.47
C ASP A 53 -11.02 -39.68 10.21
N GLN A 54 -9.85 -40.25 10.53
CA GLN A 54 -9.65 -41.70 10.49
C GLN A 54 -10.61 -42.42 11.45
N GLU A 55 -10.78 -41.90 12.66
CA GLU A 55 -11.74 -42.45 13.62
C GLU A 55 -13.18 -42.26 13.14
N SER A 56 -13.53 -41.10 12.56
CA SER A 56 -14.85 -40.86 11.98
C SER A 56 -15.17 -41.84 10.84
N LEU A 57 -14.22 -42.10 9.95
CA LEU A 57 -14.33 -43.11 8.90
C LEU A 57 -14.53 -44.49 9.53
N ARG A 58 -13.67 -44.89 10.48
CA ARG A 58 -13.72 -46.20 11.14
C ARG A 58 -15.07 -46.45 11.79
N VAL A 59 -15.60 -45.47 12.52
CA VAL A 59 -16.94 -45.56 13.14
C VAL A 59 -18.02 -45.68 12.08
N SER A 60 -17.96 -44.88 11.01
CA SER A 60 -18.96 -44.92 9.94
C SER A 60 -18.95 -46.22 9.14
N LEU A 61 -17.81 -46.91 9.03
CA LEU A 61 -17.72 -48.23 8.35
C LEU A 61 -18.45 -49.35 9.09
N LEU A 62 -18.70 -49.19 10.40
CA LEU A 62 -19.50 -50.14 11.18
C LEU A 62 -21.00 -50.07 10.86
N GLU A 63 -21.44 -48.98 10.24
CA GLU A 63 -22.82 -48.79 9.81
C GLU A 63 -23.04 -49.38 8.42
N GLN A 64 -24.15 -50.10 8.24
CA GLN A 64 -24.58 -50.50 6.90
C GLN A 64 -24.86 -49.24 6.08
N GLU A 65 -24.32 -49.18 4.87
CA GLU A 65 -24.41 -47.98 4.03
C GLU A 65 -23.73 -46.73 4.61
N SER A 66 -22.51 -46.89 5.16
CA SER A 66 -21.64 -45.82 5.69
C SER A 66 -21.97 -44.41 5.15
N PRO A 67 -22.51 -43.51 6.01
CA PRO A 67 -22.77 -42.11 5.67
C PRO A 67 -21.53 -41.34 5.21
N PHE A 68 -20.34 -41.75 5.66
CA PHE A 68 -19.06 -41.18 5.24
C PHE A 68 -18.77 -41.50 3.78
N LEU A 69 -18.91 -42.76 3.37
CA LEU A 69 -18.71 -43.15 1.97
C LEU A 69 -19.81 -42.59 1.06
N LEU A 70 -21.06 -42.52 1.55
CA LEU A 70 -22.16 -41.89 0.81
C LEU A 70 -21.94 -40.39 0.54
N HIS A 71 -21.09 -39.71 1.32
CA HIS A 71 -20.70 -38.32 1.07
C HIS A 71 -19.91 -38.14 -0.24
N HIS A 72 -19.37 -39.23 -0.78
CA HIS A 72 -18.62 -39.23 -2.04
C HIS A 72 -19.51 -39.53 -3.25
N VAL A 73 -20.82 -39.76 -3.04
CA VAL A 73 -21.74 -40.26 -4.07
C VAL A 73 -22.84 -39.25 -4.31
N VAL A 74 -23.08 -38.89 -5.57
CA VAL A 74 -24.24 -38.09 -5.98
C VAL A 74 -25.19 -38.99 -6.77
N GLY A 75 -26.42 -39.12 -6.28
CA GLY A 75 -27.45 -39.93 -6.92
C GLY A 75 -28.28 -39.16 -7.95
N GLY A 76 -28.87 -39.90 -8.90
CA GLY A 76 -29.87 -39.41 -9.84
C GLY A 76 -29.32 -38.61 -11.02
N ARG A 77 -28.00 -38.39 -11.11
CA ARG A 77 -27.38 -37.58 -12.17
C ARG A 77 -25.92 -37.96 -12.44
N LYS A 78 -25.53 -37.84 -13.71
CA LYS A 78 -24.13 -37.91 -14.17
C LYS A 78 -23.62 -36.48 -14.34
N LEU A 79 -22.74 -36.03 -13.46
CA LEU A 79 -22.16 -34.70 -13.54
C LEU A 79 -20.89 -34.76 -14.38
N HIS A 80 -20.94 -34.20 -15.58
CA HIS A 80 -19.75 -34.08 -16.42
C HIS A 80 -18.96 -32.82 -16.06
N SER A 81 -17.65 -32.88 -16.16
CA SER A 81 -16.76 -31.78 -15.77
C SER A 81 -16.96 -30.52 -16.62
N LYS A 82 -17.44 -30.68 -17.85
CA LYS A 82 -17.83 -29.56 -18.74
C LYS A 82 -18.98 -28.72 -18.15
N ASP A 83 -19.83 -29.33 -17.32
CA ASP A 83 -21.01 -28.71 -16.72
C ASP A 83 -20.70 -28.13 -15.33
N PHE A 84 -19.48 -28.35 -14.80
CA PHE A 84 -19.05 -27.76 -13.54
C PHE A 84 -18.93 -26.25 -13.64
N LYS A 85 -19.52 -25.57 -12.66
CA LYS A 85 -19.44 -24.12 -12.45
C LYS A 85 -18.66 -23.80 -11.18
N GLY A 86 -18.16 -22.57 -11.08
CA GLY A 86 -17.65 -22.07 -9.81
C GLY A 86 -18.75 -21.99 -8.75
N GLU A 87 -18.41 -22.30 -7.50
CA GLU A 87 -19.30 -22.28 -6.34
C GLU A 87 -20.54 -23.18 -6.45
N GLN A 88 -20.48 -24.24 -7.26
CA GLN A 88 -21.61 -25.12 -7.49
C GLN A 88 -21.80 -26.08 -6.32
N GLU A 89 -22.94 -25.99 -5.64
CA GLU A 89 -23.30 -26.95 -4.58
C GLU A 89 -24.08 -28.14 -5.13
N VAL A 90 -23.74 -29.32 -4.64
CA VAL A 90 -24.33 -30.59 -5.08
C VAL A 90 -24.63 -31.45 -3.86
N GLU A 91 -25.90 -31.79 -3.66
CA GLU A 91 -26.32 -32.76 -2.64
C GLU A 91 -25.80 -34.16 -2.98
N THR A 92 -25.26 -34.84 -1.95
CA THR A 92 -24.74 -36.20 -2.00
C THR A 92 -25.72 -37.18 -1.35
N LEU A 93 -25.50 -38.48 -1.49
CA LEU A 93 -26.41 -39.51 -0.99
C LEU A 93 -26.44 -39.60 0.55
N ASN A 94 -25.52 -38.94 1.25
CA ASN A 94 -25.60 -38.80 2.71
C ASN A 94 -26.45 -37.60 3.17
N GLY A 95 -27.07 -36.86 2.24
CA GLY A 95 -27.90 -35.68 2.51
C GLY A 95 -27.13 -34.37 2.67
N ASN A 96 -25.79 -34.40 2.77
CA ASN A 96 -24.98 -33.19 2.81
C ASN A 96 -24.57 -32.73 1.41
N THR A 97 -24.26 -31.45 1.28
CA THR A 97 -23.77 -30.86 0.03
C THR A 97 -22.24 -30.89 -0.05
N VAL A 98 -21.74 -31.01 -1.27
CA VAL A 98 -20.34 -30.76 -1.63
C VAL A 98 -20.27 -29.58 -2.59
N ARG A 99 -19.22 -28.76 -2.45
CA ARG A 99 -19.00 -27.58 -3.29
C ARG A 99 -17.99 -27.89 -4.37
N ILE A 100 -18.38 -27.71 -5.62
CA ILE A 100 -17.54 -27.86 -6.80
C ILE A 100 -17.06 -26.48 -7.25
N ASN A 101 -15.76 -26.35 -7.48
CA ASN A 101 -15.16 -25.15 -8.05
C ASN A 101 -14.44 -25.47 -9.35
N ARG A 102 -14.57 -24.57 -10.32
CA ARG A 102 -13.84 -24.60 -11.59
C ARG A 102 -13.04 -23.31 -11.73
N TYR A 103 -11.73 -23.45 -11.88
CA TYR A 103 -10.79 -22.33 -12.00
C TYR A 103 -10.46 -22.05 -13.47
N ASN A 104 -10.01 -20.83 -13.76
CA ASN A 104 -9.74 -20.36 -15.13
C ASN A 104 -8.67 -21.18 -15.87
N HIS A 105 -7.69 -21.72 -15.12
CA HIS A 105 -6.64 -22.60 -15.66
C HIS A 105 -7.10 -24.04 -15.88
N GLY A 106 -8.37 -24.36 -15.58
CA GLY A 106 -8.98 -25.65 -15.87
C GLY A 106 -8.94 -26.66 -14.72
N MET A 107 -8.25 -26.35 -13.62
CA MET A 107 -8.36 -27.16 -12.40
C MET A 107 -9.79 -27.11 -11.86
N MET A 108 -10.22 -28.24 -11.32
CA MET A 108 -11.53 -28.41 -10.70
C MET A 108 -11.33 -29.06 -9.34
N THR A 109 -12.08 -28.62 -8.35
CA THR A 109 -12.03 -29.17 -6.99
C THR A 109 -13.44 -29.50 -6.49
N VAL A 110 -13.52 -30.43 -5.54
CA VAL A 110 -14.73 -30.77 -4.78
C VAL A 110 -14.40 -30.65 -3.31
N ASN A 111 -15.03 -29.71 -2.59
CA ASN A 111 -14.65 -29.32 -1.22
C ASN A 111 -13.14 -29.07 -1.08
N CYS A 112 -12.54 -28.40 -2.09
CA CYS A 112 -11.10 -28.16 -2.19
C CYS A 112 -10.19 -29.40 -2.37
N ALA A 113 -10.76 -30.58 -2.64
CA ALA A 113 -10.04 -31.73 -3.17
C ALA A 113 -9.89 -31.65 -4.71
N PRO A 114 -8.69 -31.46 -5.27
CA PRO A 114 -8.44 -31.59 -6.71
C PRO A 114 -8.99 -32.85 -7.35
N ILE A 115 -9.63 -32.67 -8.50
CA ILE A 115 -10.01 -33.77 -9.39
C ILE A 115 -8.83 -34.11 -10.28
N VAL A 116 -8.16 -35.23 -9.98
CA VAL A 116 -6.96 -35.68 -10.71
C VAL A 116 -7.30 -36.41 -12.01
N ARG A 117 -8.41 -37.15 -12.06
CA ARG A 117 -8.94 -37.75 -13.30
C ARG A 117 -10.44 -37.54 -13.36
N LYS A 118 -10.90 -36.85 -14.39
CA LYS A 118 -12.32 -36.50 -14.57
C LYS A 118 -12.99 -37.32 -15.67
N ASP A 119 -14.30 -37.34 -15.63
CA ASP A 119 -15.20 -37.85 -16.67
C ASP A 119 -15.01 -39.32 -17.05
N GLN A 120 -14.72 -40.19 -16.07
CA GLN A 120 -14.52 -41.61 -16.34
C GLN A 120 -15.88 -42.32 -16.48
N GLN A 121 -16.22 -42.67 -17.72
CA GLN A 121 -17.55 -43.17 -18.05
C GLN A 121 -17.75 -44.62 -17.56
N ALA A 122 -18.80 -44.81 -16.75
CA ALA A 122 -19.28 -46.12 -16.34
C ALA A 122 -20.66 -46.43 -16.96
N THR A 123 -21.07 -47.70 -16.94
CA THR A 123 -22.38 -48.14 -17.44
C THR A 123 -23.53 -47.47 -16.71
N ASN A 124 -23.44 -47.34 -15.39
CA ASN A 124 -24.45 -46.74 -14.53
C ASN A 124 -24.07 -45.35 -13.99
N GLY A 125 -22.98 -44.73 -14.47
CA GLY A 125 -22.57 -43.45 -13.89
C GLY A 125 -21.32 -42.82 -14.51
N ILE A 126 -20.69 -41.97 -13.72
CA ILE A 126 -19.41 -41.32 -14.02
C ILE A 126 -18.55 -41.31 -12.76
N VAL A 127 -17.25 -41.53 -12.91
CA VAL A 127 -16.28 -41.48 -11.81
C VAL A 127 -15.34 -40.29 -12.02
N HIS A 128 -15.12 -39.53 -10.96
CA HIS A 128 -14.09 -38.50 -10.86
C HIS A 128 -13.14 -38.91 -9.74
N LEU A 129 -11.87 -39.15 -10.07
CA LEU A 129 -10.83 -39.46 -9.11
C LEU A 129 -10.34 -38.16 -8.46
N ILE A 130 -10.31 -38.11 -7.13
CA ILE A 130 -9.91 -36.95 -6.33
C ILE A 130 -8.71 -37.28 -5.42
N ASP A 131 -7.88 -36.30 -5.11
CA ASP A 131 -6.64 -36.47 -4.33
C ASP A 131 -6.80 -36.33 -2.80
N GLN A 132 -8.01 -36.03 -2.32
CA GLN A 132 -8.34 -35.98 -0.89
C GLN A 132 -9.65 -36.72 -0.60
N VAL A 133 -9.80 -37.16 0.64
CA VAL A 133 -11.04 -37.76 1.13
C VAL A 133 -12.04 -36.66 1.51
N LEU A 134 -13.28 -36.76 1.03
CA LEU A 134 -14.35 -35.84 1.40
C LEU A 134 -14.88 -36.20 2.78
N VAL A 135 -14.44 -35.46 3.80
CA VAL A 135 -14.90 -35.64 5.18
C VAL A 135 -16.31 -35.04 5.36
N PRO A 136 -17.34 -35.83 5.72
CA PRO A 136 -18.67 -35.31 5.99
C PRO A 136 -18.69 -34.44 7.26
N PRO A 137 -19.64 -33.51 7.40
CA PRO A 137 -19.80 -32.79 8.66
C PRO A 137 -20.15 -33.74 9.80
N SER A 138 -19.57 -33.52 10.99
CA SER A 138 -19.88 -34.28 12.20
C SER A 138 -21.29 -33.99 12.74
N ASN A 139 -21.92 -32.88 12.32
CA ASN A 139 -23.27 -32.49 12.70
C ASN A 139 -24.25 -32.84 11.57
N PRO A 140 -25.36 -33.56 11.86
CA PRO A 140 -26.42 -33.83 10.88
C PRO A 140 -27.05 -32.58 10.27
N ALA A 141 -26.98 -31.43 10.95
CA ALA A 141 -27.44 -30.14 10.43
C ALA A 141 -26.51 -29.52 9.37
N GLY A 142 -25.38 -30.18 9.05
CA GLY A 142 -24.40 -29.73 8.07
C GLY A 142 -23.15 -29.09 8.70
N ARG A 143 -22.34 -28.45 7.85
CA ARG A 143 -21.13 -27.75 8.30
C ARG A 143 -21.49 -26.46 9.06
N PRO A 144 -20.71 -26.04 10.06
CA PRO A 144 -20.82 -24.70 10.61
C PRO A 144 -20.50 -23.63 9.55
N THR A 145 -21.01 -22.40 9.73
CA THR A 145 -20.54 -21.26 8.93
C THR A 145 -19.14 -20.84 9.40
N ILE A 146 -18.45 -20.00 8.61
CA ILE A 146 -17.09 -19.54 8.92
C ILE A 146 -16.94 -19.04 10.36
N PRO A 147 -17.80 -18.13 10.89
CA PRO A 147 -17.73 -17.72 12.28
C PRO A 147 -17.77 -18.88 13.28
N GLU A 148 -18.73 -19.81 13.19
CA GLU A 148 -18.80 -20.93 14.13
C GLU A 148 -17.61 -21.88 13.98
N ALA A 149 -17.15 -22.14 12.75
CA ALA A 149 -15.95 -22.95 12.52
C ALA A 149 -14.71 -22.32 13.17
N LEU A 150 -14.57 -21.00 13.04
CA LEU A 150 -13.47 -20.25 13.65
C LEU A 150 -13.54 -20.26 15.18
N PHE A 151 -14.73 -20.04 15.77
CA PHE A 151 -14.93 -20.01 17.22
C PHE A 151 -14.68 -21.37 17.89
N ASN A 152 -14.94 -22.46 17.18
CA ASN A 152 -14.73 -23.81 17.68
C ASN A 152 -13.28 -24.29 17.55
N ASP A 153 -12.44 -23.59 16.78
CA ASP A 153 -11.04 -23.93 16.59
C ASP A 153 -10.15 -23.09 17.52
N GLY A 154 -9.50 -23.77 18.46
CA GLY A 154 -8.71 -23.15 19.52
C GLY A 154 -7.46 -22.39 19.07
N ARG A 155 -7.10 -22.44 17.77
CA ARG A 155 -5.96 -21.74 17.15
C ARG A 155 -6.25 -20.28 16.78
N PHE A 156 -7.52 -19.86 16.80
CA PHE A 156 -7.96 -18.56 16.25
C PHE A 156 -8.69 -17.67 17.27
N ARG A 157 -8.26 -17.69 18.54
CA ARG A 157 -8.94 -16.95 19.62
C ARG A 157 -8.86 -15.43 19.39
N GLU A 158 -7.71 -14.93 18.97
CA GLU A 158 -7.50 -13.50 18.72
C GLU A 158 -8.31 -13.01 17.52
N MET A 159 -8.30 -13.78 16.43
CA MET A 159 -9.11 -13.47 15.24
C MET A 159 -10.62 -13.53 15.57
N SER A 160 -11.04 -14.50 16.37
CA SER A 160 -12.43 -14.63 16.84
C SER A 160 -12.88 -13.42 17.65
N ARG A 161 -12.03 -12.95 18.57
CA ARG A 161 -12.27 -11.73 19.37
C ARG A 161 -12.39 -10.49 18.48
N ILE A 162 -11.49 -10.33 17.51
CA ILE A 162 -11.54 -9.22 16.54
C ILE A 162 -12.82 -9.27 15.70
N MET A 163 -13.23 -10.45 15.24
CA MET A 163 -14.47 -10.64 14.47
C MET A 163 -15.70 -10.23 15.29
N LEU A 164 -15.79 -10.64 16.55
CA LEU A 164 -16.87 -10.28 17.47
C LEU A 164 -16.90 -8.76 17.72
N GLN A 165 -15.75 -8.17 18.06
CA GLN A 165 -15.64 -6.74 18.38
C GLN A 165 -15.82 -5.83 17.15
N SER A 166 -15.62 -6.35 15.93
CA SER A 166 -15.91 -5.65 14.66
C SER A 166 -17.39 -5.71 14.27
N ASN A 167 -18.22 -6.44 15.01
CA ASN A 167 -19.63 -6.73 14.69
C ASN A 167 -19.83 -7.40 13.32
N TYR A 168 -18.82 -8.10 12.79
CA TYR A 168 -18.84 -8.65 11.42
C TYR A 168 -19.33 -10.11 11.32
N VAL A 169 -19.72 -10.70 12.45
CA VAL A 169 -20.20 -12.10 12.52
C VAL A 169 -21.44 -12.32 11.66
N ASN A 170 -22.42 -11.41 11.73
CA ASN A 170 -23.67 -11.57 11.01
C ASN A 170 -23.52 -11.36 9.50
N ASP A 171 -22.64 -10.46 9.07
CA ASP A 171 -22.31 -10.26 7.66
C ASP A 171 -21.72 -11.54 7.07
N LEU A 172 -20.76 -12.16 7.78
CA LEU A 172 -20.20 -13.44 7.36
C LEU A 172 -21.25 -14.55 7.35
N ARG A 173 -22.10 -14.68 8.38
CA ARG A 173 -23.15 -15.73 8.43
C ARG A 173 -24.13 -15.67 7.25
N ARG A 174 -24.53 -14.46 6.83
CA ARG A 174 -25.59 -14.25 5.82
C ARG A 174 -25.07 -14.19 4.38
N GLY A 175 -23.80 -13.84 4.21
CA GLY A 175 -23.17 -13.76 2.89
C GLY A 175 -22.46 -15.04 2.47
N GLY A 176 -21.73 -14.92 1.36
CA GLY A 176 -20.82 -15.94 0.87
C GLY A 176 -21.17 -16.42 -0.53
N PRO A 177 -20.32 -17.29 -1.10
CA PRO A 177 -19.19 -17.94 -0.44
C PRO A 177 -18.00 -17.01 -0.18
N PHE A 178 -17.24 -17.29 0.88
CA PHE A 178 -16.05 -16.52 1.27
C PHE A 178 -14.80 -17.38 1.39
N THR A 179 -13.63 -16.74 1.35
CA THR A 179 -12.40 -17.29 1.93
C THR A 179 -11.95 -16.40 3.07
N LEU A 180 -11.91 -16.94 4.28
CA LEU A 180 -11.30 -16.27 5.43
C LEU A 180 -9.83 -16.69 5.52
N LEU A 181 -8.93 -15.73 5.36
CA LEU A 181 -7.52 -15.89 5.68
C LEU A 181 -7.38 -15.74 7.20
N ALA A 182 -7.33 -16.84 7.94
CA ALA A 182 -7.32 -16.82 9.41
C ALA A 182 -5.89 -16.87 9.95
N PRO A 183 -5.36 -15.78 10.52
CA PRO A 183 -4.10 -15.81 11.25
C PRO A 183 -4.26 -16.59 12.54
N THR A 184 -3.31 -17.47 12.86
CA THR A 184 -3.28 -18.16 14.15
C THR A 184 -2.94 -17.19 15.28
N ASP A 185 -3.20 -17.59 16.52
CA ASP A 185 -2.80 -16.81 17.70
C ASP A 185 -1.28 -16.56 17.75
N GLU A 186 -0.45 -17.48 17.24
CA GLU A 186 0.99 -17.27 17.07
C GLU A 186 1.31 -16.19 16.03
N ALA A 187 0.52 -16.08 14.96
CA ALA A 187 0.72 -15.03 13.96
C ALA A 187 0.51 -13.63 14.56
N PHE A 188 -0.41 -13.49 15.52
CA PHE A 188 -0.62 -12.22 16.24
C PHE A 188 0.56 -11.81 17.11
N GLN A 189 1.41 -12.75 17.56
CA GLN A 189 2.62 -12.44 18.34
C GLN A 189 3.68 -11.69 17.51
N SER A 190 3.57 -11.69 16.18
CA SER A 190 4.47 -10.93 15.30
C SER A 190 4.13 -9.43 15.25
N ILE A 191 2.96 -9.02 15.75
CA ILE A 191 2.57 -7.62 15.90
C ILE A 191 2.96 -7.15 17.31
N SER A 192 3.50 -5.94 17.41
CA SER A 192 3.80 -5.35 18.73
C SER A 192 2.51 -5.17 19.56
N ALA A 193 2.59 -5.34 20.88
CA ALA A 193 1.43 -5.15 21.76
C ALA A 193 0.78 -3.76 21.58
N LEU A 194 1.61 -2.72 21.42
CA LEU A 194 1.14 -1.35 21.18
C LEU A 194 0.36 -1.22 19.86
N GLU A 195 0.85 -1.81 18.77
CA GLU A 195 0.16 -1.79 17.48
C GLU A 195 -1.15 -2.59 17.54
N LEU A 196 -1.13 -3.77 18.16
CA LEU A 196 -2.34 -4.58 18.34
C LEU A 196 -3.39 -3.87 19.20
N ASP A 197 -2.98 -3.22 20.29
CA ASP A 197 -3.87 -2.41 21.14
C ASP A 197 -4.47 -1.24 20.37
N ARG A 198 -3.68 -0.56 19.54
CA ARG A 198 -4.17 0.54 18.68
C ARG A 198 -5.20 0.05 17.68
N ILE A 199 -4.92 -1.05 16.98
CA ILE A 199 -5.87 -1.63 16.02
C ILE A 199 -7.15 -2.08 16.72
N THR A 200 -7.02 -2.78 17.85
CA THR A 200 -8.17 -3.36 18.55
C THR A 200 -9.03 -2.32 19.26
N ASN A 201 -8.47 -1.21 19.73
CA ASN A 201 -9.23 -0.13 20.36
C ASN A 201 -9.91 0.82 19.37
N ASP A 202 -9.50 0.82 18.10
CA ASP A 202 -10.10 1.65 17.05
C ASP A 202 -11.11 0.85 16.22
N PRO A 203 -12.41 1.21 16.25
CA PRO A 203 -13.44 0.51 15.50
C PRO A 203 -13.19 0.41 13.99
N ASP A 204 -12.66 1.47 13.37
CA ASP A 204 -12.44 1.52 11.93
C ASP A 204 -11.21 0.70 11.54
N ALA A 205 -10.12 0.81 12.30
CA ALA A 205 -8.92 -0.02 12.09
C ALA A 205 -9.21 -1.51 12.29
N ARG A 206 -9.97 -1.86 13.34
CA ARG A 206 -10.37 -3.24 13.65
C ARG A 206 -11.25 -3.83 12.54
N LEU A 207 -12.23 -3.07 12.06
CA LEU A 207 -13.09 -3.49 10.95
C LEU A 207 -12.30 -3.62 9.65
N ALA A 208 -11.40 -2.67 9.36
CA ALA A 208 -10.52 -2.74 8.19
C ALA A 208 -9.62 -3.98 8.24
N LEU A 209 -9.04 -4.30 9.40
CA LEU A 209 -8.27 -5.52 9.61
C LEU A 209 -9.10 -6.77 9.32
N MET A 210 -10.31 -6.86 9.90
CA MET A 210 -11.20 -8.01 9.69
C MET A 210 -11.52 -8.20 8.20
N LYS A 211 -11.95 -7.12 7.53
CA LYS A 211 -12.27 -7.16 6.10
C LYS A 211 -11.06 -7.48 5.21
N ASN A 212 -9.86 -7.04 5.58
CA ASN A 212 -8.65 -7.33 4.81
C ASN A 212 -8.32 -8.83 4.74
N HIS A 213 -8.83 -9.61 5.68
CA HIS A 213 -8.66 -11.07 5.73
C HIS A 213 -9.78 -11.85 5.02
N ILE A 214 -10.76 -11.19 4.41
CA ILE A 214 -11.90 -11.86 3.79
C ILE A 214 -11.90 -11.62 2.28
N ILE A 215 -11.94 -12.70 1.53
CA ILE A 215 -12.10 -12.72 0.08
C ILE A 215 -13.56 -13.07 -0.27
N PRO A 216 -14.19 -12.36 -1.23
CA PRO A 216 -15.61 -12.54 -1.58
C PRO A 216 -15.89 -13.76 -2.50
N HIS A 217 -15.11 -14.83 -2.40
CA HIS A 217 -15.29 -16.10 -3.12
C HIS A 217 -14.40 -17.20 -2.51
N THR A 218 -14.65 -18.47 -2.86
CA THR A 218 -13.86 -19.62 -2.39
C THR A 218 -12.54 -19.74 -3.16
N VAL A 219 -11.43 -19.79 -2.44
CA VAL A 219 -10.10 -20.09 -2.97
C VAL A 219 -9.56 -21.33 -2.30
N CYS A 220 -9.48 -22.40 -3.08
CA CYS A 220 -8.83 -23.63 -2.65
C CYS A 220 -7.33 -23.52 -2.88
N ILE A 221 -6.52 -23.83 -1.88
CA ILE A 221 -5.05 -23.71 -1.95
C ILE A 221 -4.44 -24.50 -3.12
N PRO A 222 -4.90 -25.74 -3.45
CA PRO A 222 -4.39 -26.45 -4.61
C PRO A 222 -4.58 -25.71 -5.95
N ALA A 223 -5.57 -24.81 -6.04
CA ALA A 223 -5.82 -24.03 -7.25
C ALA A 223 -4.88 -22.83 -7.42
N VAL A 224 -4.07 -22.50 -6.40
CA VAL A 224 -3.06 -21.44 -6.45
C VAL A 224 -1.75 -22.04 -6.98
N ILE A 225 -1.63 -22.09 -8.30
CA ILE A 225 -0.47 -22.67 -9.01
C ILE A 225 0.54 -21.61 -9.50
N ASP A 226 0.17 -20.34 -9.47
CA ASP A 226 0.95 -19.17 -9.85
C ASP A 226 0.40 -17.94 -9.09
N THR A 227 0.92 -16.75 -9.37
CA THR A 227 0.41 -15.49 -8.83
C THR A 227 -1.07 -15.28 -9.18
N HIS A 228 -1.90 -15.16 -8.15
CA HIS A 228 -3.31 -14.84 -8.23
C HIS A 228 -3.61 -13.53 -7.50
N LYS A 229 -3.99 -12.51 -8.27
CA LYS A 229 -4.38 -11.18 -7.76
C LYS A 229 -5.90 -11.12 -7.59
N MET A 230 -6.33 -10.64 -6.43
CA MET A 230 -7.73 -10.60 -6.06
C MET A 230 -8.03 -9.36 -5.21
N LYS A 231 -9.32 -9.14 -4.94
CA LYS A 231 -9.77 -8.12 -3.99
C LYS A 231 -10.33 -8.80 -2.75
N ASN A 232 -10.05 -8.20 -1.60
CA ASN A 232 -10.77 -8.49 -0.36
C ASN A 232 -12.17 -7.84 -0.39
N VAL A 233 -12.98 -8.06 0.65
CA VAL A 233 -14.34 -7.49 0.75
C VAL A 233 -14.38 -5.97 0.93
N ASP A 234 -13.27 -5.33 1.27
CA ASP A 234 -13.13 -3.87 1.34
C ASP A 234 -12.61 -3.27 0.02
N GLY A 235 -12.37 -4.09 -1.01
CA GLY A 235 -11.83 -3.69 -2.31
C GLY A 235 -10.31 -3.54 -2.36
N GLY A 236 -9.61 -3.73 -1.23
CA GLY A 236 -8.16 -3.78 -1.14
C GLY A 236 -7.60 -4.96 -1.92
N ARG A 237 -6.40 -4.78 -2.50
CA ARG A 237 -5.76 -5.82 -3.31
C ARG A 237 -5.05 -6.81 -2.41
N LEU A 238 -5.25 -8.10 -2.69
CA LEU A 238 -4.47 -9.19 -2.13
C LEU A 238 -3.80 -9.95 -3.26
N GLU A 239 -2.62 -10.48 -2.98
CA GLU A 239 -1.88 -11.32 -3.90
C GLU A 239 -1.53 -12.64 -3.23
N LEU A 240 -2.05 -13.73 -3.80
CA LEU A 240 -1.59 -15.08 -3.49
C LEU A 240 -0.48 -15.43 -4.48
N SER A 241 0.65 -15.93 -3.99
CA SER A 241 1.74 -16.44 -4.83
C SER A 241 2.04 -17.89 -4.45
N CYS A 242 2.51 -18.68 -5.42
CA CYS A 242 2.91 -20.06 -5.21
C CYS A 242 4.37 -20.21 -5.62
N ASN A 243 5.20 -20.73 -4.71
CA ASN A 243 6.61 -21.03 -4.98
C ASN A 243 6.95 -22.43 -4.45
N LYS A 244 8.22 -22.84 -4.56
CA LYS A 244 8.68 -24.18 -4.13
C LYS A 244 8.41 -24.48 -2.65
N SER A 245 8.26 -23.46 -1.81
CA SER A 245 8.03 -23.58 -0.37
C SER A 245 6.54 -23.60 0.01
N GLY A 246 5.64 -23.39 -0.95
CA GLY A 246 4.19 -23.40 -0.79
C GLY A 246 3.52 -22.11 -1.25
N VAL A 247 2.29 -21.90 -0.78
CA VAL A 247 1.46 -20.73 -1.09
C VAL A 247 1.68 -19.64 -0.05
N TYR A 248 1.71 -18.39 -0.50
CA TYR A 248 1.88 -17.19 0.32
C TYR A 248 0.81 -16.17 -0.03
N VAL A 249 0.32 -15.43 0.96
CA VAL A 249 -0.46 -14.20 0.76
C VAL A 249 0.36 -13.03 1.27
N ASN A 250 0.73 -12.12 0.36
CA ASN A 250 1.82 -11.16 0.60
C ASN A 250 3.05 -11.93 1.15
N ASP A 251 3.52 -11.63 2.36
CA ASP A 251 4.64 -12.32 3.02
C ASP A 251 4.23 -13.39 4.05
N GLY A 252 2.94 -13.70 4.17
CA GLY A 252 2.39 -14.69 5.09
C GLY A 252 2.26 -16.05 4.42
N LYS A 253 2.86 -17.10 5.00
CA LYS A 253 2.70 -18.47 4.47
C LYS A 253 1.27 -18.94 4.72
N VAL A 254 0.66 -19.53 3.70
CA VAL A 254 -0.67 -20.14 3.79
C VAL A 254 -0.50 -21.65 3.97
N SER A 255 -1.19 -22.21 4.96
CA SER A 255 -1.20 -23.66 5.19
C SER A 255 -1.86 -24.38 4.02
N SER A 256 -1.41 -25.60 3.72
CA SER A 256 -2.13 -26.52 2.83
C SER A 256 -3.41 -27.04 3.47
N GLU A 257 -3.50 -27.01 4.81
CA GLU A 257 -4.72 -27.31 5.56
C GLU A 257 -5.74 -26.17 5.37
N GLN A 258 -6.96 -26.54 4.96
CA GLN A 258 -8.10 -25.63 4.89
C GLN A 258 -9.29 -26.23 5.65
N ILE A 259 -9.99 -25.38 6.39
CA ILE A 259 -11.23 -25.76 7.06
C ILE A 259 -12.39 -25.41 6.12
N ILE A 260 -13.15 -26.40 5.70
CA ILE A 260 -14.31 -26.17 4.85
C ILE A 260 -15.53 -25.83 5.71
N ALA A 261 -16.16 -24.69 5.42
CA ALA A 261 -17.35 -24.21 6.10
C ALA A 261 -18.57 -24.25 5.16
N GLN A 262 -19.76 -24.08 5.74
CA GLN A 262 -21.01 -24.03 4.98
C GLN A 262 -20.99 -22.92 3.91
N ASN A 263 -20.49 -21.74 4.25
CA ASN A 263 -20.52 -20.54 3.42
C ASN A 263 -19.11 -20.14 2.91
N GLY A 264 -18.19 -21.10 2.78
CA GLY A 264 -16.86 -20.83 2.24
C GLY A 264 -15.76 -21.73 2.79
N VAL A 265 -14.56 -21.19 2.88
CA VAL A 265 -13.37 -21.87 3.42
C VAL A 265 -12.56 -20.96 4.34
N ILE A 266 -11.85 -21.56 5.28
CA ILE A 266 -10.87 -20.88 6.13
C ILE A 266 -9.49 -21.39 5.75
N SER A 267 -8.64 -20.48 5.32
CA SER A 267 -7.23 -20.74 5.00
C SER A 267 -6.37 -20.20 6.12
N ILE A 268 -5.56 -21.07 6.73
CA ILE A 268 -4.71 -20.71 7.86
C ILE A 268 -3.50 -19.92 7.34
N VAL A 269 -3.23 -18.75 7.91
CA VAL A 269 -2.10 -17.90 7.50
C VAL A 269 -1.14 -17.65 8.67
N SER A 270 0.16 -17.60 8.35
CA SER A 270 1.22 -17.44 9.36
C SER A 270 1.50 -15.99 9.76
N LYS A 271 0.80 -15.01 9.16
CA LYS A 271 0.95 -13.58 9.44
C LYS A 271 -0.41 -12.90 9.43
N VAL A 272 -0.54 -11.89 10.26
CA VAL A 272 -1.68 -10.98 10.23
C VAL A 272 -1.50 -9.99 9.08
N LEU A 273 -2.50 -9.90 8.22
CA LEU A 273 -2.54 -9.00 7.07
C LEU A 273 -3.06 -7.63 7.51
N VAL A 274 -2.18 -6.79 8.05
CA VAL A 274 -2.52 -5.43 8.49
C VAL A 274 -2.62 -4.48 7.28
N PRO A 275 -3.82 -3.96 6.94
CA PRO A 275 -3.97 -2.98 5.85
C PRO A 275 -3.42 -1.61 6.27
N ASP A 276 -3.03 -0.78 5.30
CA ASP A 276 -2.46 0.56 5.56
C ASP A 276 -3.30 1.41 6.53
N ARG A 277 -4.63 1.43 6.36
CA ARG A 277 -5.55 2.17 7.24
C ARG A 277 -5.49 1.76 8.71
N ALA A 278 -5.04 0.54 9.00
CA ALA A 278 -4.87 0.04 10.36
C ALA A 278 -3.44 0.20 10.89
N ARG A 279 -2.51 0.73 10.09
CA ARG A 279 -1.12 0.99 10.50
C ARG A 279 -0.97 2.38 11.07
N SER A 280 -0.07 2.54 12.03
CA SER A 280 0.43 3.88 12.38
C SER A 280 1.29 4.44 11.25
N VAL A 281 1.50 5.76 11.21
CA VAL A 281 2.43 6.37 10.24
C VAL A 281 3.85 5.80 10.38
N MET A 282 4.29 5.47 11.60
CA MET A 282 5.55 4.76 11.81
C MET A 282 5.55 3.38 11.14
N SER A 283 4.51 2.57 11.34
CA SER A 283 4.34 1.26 10.69
C SER A 283 4.21 1.39 9.16
N LEU A 284 3.63 2.49 8.65
CA LEU A 284 3.59 2.80 7.21
C LEU A 284 4.98 3.06 6.62
N LEU A 285 5.85 3.79 7.35
CA LEU A 285 7.23 4.03 6.95
C LEU A 285 8.04 2.72 6.94
N GLU A 286 7.89 1.90 7.97
CA GLU A 286 8.58 0.61 8.10
C GLU A 286 8.14 -0.41 7.05
N ALA A 287 6.87 -0.35 6.62
CA ALA A 287 6.34 -1.21 5.58
C ALA A 287 6.82 -0.83 4.15
N ARG A 288 7.61 0.25 4.00
CA ARG A 288 8.06 0.78 2.70
C ARG A 288 9.57 1.05 2.66
N PRO A 289 10.43 0.08 3.01
CA PRO A 289 11.87 0.29 3.08
C PRO A 289 12.47 0.71 1.72
N GLU A 290 11.95 0.19 0.61
CA GLU A 290 12.36 0.54 -0.76
C GLU A 290 12.12 2.02 -1.10
N LEU A 291 11.12 2.66 -0.48
CA LEU A 291 10.80 4.07 -0.70
C LEU A 291 11.48 4.98 0.32
N VAL A 292 11.43 4.66 1.62
CA VAL A 292 11.70 5.63 2.70
C VAL A 292 12.58 5.09 3.85
N SER A 293 13.34 4.01 3.64
CA SER A 293 14.20 3.42 4.70
C SER A 293 15.17 4.40 5.35
N THR A 294 15.80 5.31 4.58
CA THR A 294 16.75 6.30 5.14
C THR A 294 16.03 7.26 6.07
N PHE A 295 14.88 7.79 5.67
CA PHE A 295 14.06 8.66 6.49
C PHE A 295 13.62 7.94 7.78
N SER A 296 13.04 6.74 7.64
CA SER A 296 12.58 5.94 8.77
C SER A 296 13.69 5.77 9.81
N ARG A 297 14.90 5.36 9.39
CA ARG A 297 16.05 5.21 10.30
C ARG A 297 16.46 6.51 10.99
N LEU A 298 16.49 7.63 10.27
CA LEU A 298 16.89 8.93 10.82
C LEU A 298 15.85 9.50 11.79
N LEU A 299 14.56 9.28 11.52
CA LEU A 299 13.45 9.64 12.40
C LEU A 299 13.50 8.89 13.74
N LYS A 300 13.92 7.61 13.73
CA LYS A 300 14.19 6.86 14.96
C LYS A 300 15.40 7.41 15.70
N LYS A 301 16.51 7.63 14.97
CA LYS A 301 17.75 8.17 15.52
C LYS A 301 17.55 9.54 16.18
N SER A 302 16.68 10.38 15.61
CA SER A 302 16.37 11.70 16.15
C SER A 302 15.53 11.66 17.43
N GLY A 303 14.83 10.56 17.71
CA GLY A 303 13.89 10.43 18.81
C GLY A 303 12.49 11.00 18.51
N VAL A 304 12.25 11.54 17.31
CA VAL A 304 10.95 12.09 16.90
C VAL A 304 9.86 11.00 16.82
N GLU A 305 10.24 9.73 16.68
CA GLU A 305 9.32 8.59 16.76
C GLU A 305 8.46 8.61 18.04
N ALA A 306 9.01 9.05 19.17
CA ALA A 306 8.28 9.12 20.44
C ALA A 306 7.11 10.11 20.39
N TYR A 307 7.20 11.16 19.57
CA TYR A 307 6.06 12.03 19.30
C TYR A 307 4.99 11.29 18.52
N LEU A 308 5.37 10.58 17.45
CA LEU A 308 4.48 9.82 16.56
C LEU A 308 3.77 8.64 17.27
N GLU A 309 4.32 8.21 18.40
CA GLU A 309 3.76 7.15 19.23
C GLU A 309 2.81 7.64 20.34
N LYS A 310 2.67 8.96 20.53
CA LYS A 310 1.71 9.50 21.52
C LYS A 310 0.28 9.03 21.22
N PRO A 311 -0.54 8.76 22.24
CA PRO A 311 -1.95 8.48 22.03
C PRO A 311 -2.68 9.72 21.53
N ASN A 312 -3.74 9.53 20.74
CA ASN A 312 -4.65 10.59 20.27
C ASN A 312 -4.01 11.74 19.51
N ILE A 313 -2.80 11.55 18.96
CA ILE A 313 -2.25 12.50 18.01
C ILE A 313 -2.72 12.17 16.61
N THR A 314 -2.68 13.17 15.76
CA THR A 314 -2.92 13.02 14.34
C THR A 314 -1.93 13.89 13.61
N VAL A 315 -1.20 13.30 12.66
CA VAL A 315 -0.07 13.96 11.98
C VAL A 315 -0.08 13.69 10.49
N THR A 316 0.67 14.51 9.76
CA THR A 316 1.04 14.25 8.37
C THR A 316 2.56 14.22 8.28
N VAL A 317 3.12 13.15 7.75
CA VAL A 317 4.57 13.02 7.57
C VAL A 317 4.89 13.16 6.10
N PHE A 318 5.73 14.13 5.77
CA PHE A 318 6.33 14.27 4.46
C PHE A 318 7.67 13.55 4.49
N ALA A 319 7.74 12.30 4.06
CA ALA A 319 8.94 11.49 4.13
C ALA A 319 9.75 11.62 2.82
N PRO A 320 10.99 12.12 2.84
CA PRO A 320 11.82 12.12 1.65
C PRO A 320 12.14 10.69 1.23
N SER A 321 12.08 10.44 -0.07
CA SER A 321 12.42 9.14 -0.62
C SER A 321 13.91 8.81 -0.41
N ASN A 322 14.28 7.53 -0.52
CA ASN A 322 15.68 7.12 -0.52
C ASN A 322 16.46 7.84 -1.63
N TYR A 323 15.81 8.10 -2.77
CA TYR A 323 16.39 8.90 -3.85
C TYR A 323 16.63 10.35 -3.42
N ALA A 324 15.68 10.99 -2.72
CA ALA A 324 15.83 12.35 -2.19
C ALA A 324 17.10 12.51 -1.33
N PHE A 325 17.35 11.57 -0.42
CA PHE A 325 18.57 11.58 0.40
C PHE A 325 19.85 11.39 -0.42
N ASN A 326 19.81 10.57 -1.48
CA ASN A 326 20.97 10.38 -2.37
C ASN A 326 21.30 11.63 -3.22
N GLN A 327 20.34 12.54 -3.41
CA GLN A 327 20.57 13.82 -4.10
C GLN A 327 21.10 14.92 -3.17
N MET A 328 21.04 14.71 -1.86
CA MET A 328 21.57 15.65 -0.88
C MET A 328 23.11 15.65 -0.91
N PRO A 329 23.79 16.81 -0.82
CA PRO A 329 25.24 16.84 -0.69
C PRO A 329 25.72 16.04 0.52
N GLU A 330 26.79 15.25 0.34
CA GLU A 330 27.32 14.37 1.40
C GLU A 330 27.78 15.16 2.63
N GLU A 331 28.35 16.34 2.43
CA GLU A 331 28.74 17.26 3.51
C GLU A 331 27.52 17.71 4.33
N ASP A 332 26.42 18.08 3.68
CA ASP A 332 25.19 18.48 4.39
C ASP A 332 24.57 17.30 5.13
N PHE A 333 24.54 16.12 4.49
CA PHE A 333 24.01 14.92 5.12
C PHE A 333 24.82 14.54 6.38
N THR A 334 26.15 14.58 6.30
CA THR A 334 27.03 14.26 7.44
C THR A 334 26.89 15.27 8.56
N LEU A 335 26.85 16.57 8.24
CA LEU A 335 26.63 17.65 9.21
C LEU A 335 25.33 17.48 10.00
N ILE A 336 24.26 17.02 9.34
CA ILE A 336 22.97 16.77 10.01
C ILE A 336 22.99 15.44 10.75
N ASN A 337 23.46 14.36 10.12
CA ASN A 337 23.44 13.03 10.74
C ASN A 337 24.30 12.97 12.01
N ASP A 338 25.42 13.70 12.07
CA ASP A 338 26.35 13.64 13.20
C ASP A 338 26.00 14.62 14.33
N ASN A 339 25.05 15.53 14.10
CA ASN A 339 24.56 16.48 15.09
C ASN A 339 23.11 16.15 15.49
N GLN A 340 22.92 15.68 16.73
CA GLN A 340 21.61 15.26 17.22
C GLN A 340 20.56 16.38 17.19
N GLU A 341 20.94 17.62 17.53
CA GLU A 341 20.02 18.76 17.58
C GLU A 341 19.53 19.11 16.17
N LYS A 342 20.45 19.20 15.20
CA LYS A 342 20.11 19.44 13.79
C LYS A 342 19.29 18.31 13.20
N LEU A 343 19.58 17.06 13.57
CA LEU A 343 18.82 15.90 13.12
C LEU A 343 17.40 15.94 13.67
N GLU A 344 17.23 16.28 14.95
CA GLU A 344 15.91 16.44 15.58
C GLU A 344 15.11 17.56 14.94
N GLU A 345 15.69 18.75 14.75
CA GLU A 345 15.09 19.90 14.04
C GLU A 345 14.64 19.51 12.63
N LEU A 346 15.53 18.89 11.85
CA LEU A 346 15.21 18.41 10.51
C LEU A 346 14.02 17.45 10.54
N MET A 347 14.03 16.46 11.43
CA MET A 347 12.98 15.45 11.49
C MET A 347 11.65 16.02 11.96
N LYS A 348 11.64 16.96 12.91
CA LYS A 348 10.45 17.71 13.33
C LYS A 348 9.84 18.49 12.17
N HIS A 349 10.68 19.11 11.35
CA HIS A 349 10.24 19.88 10.19
C HIS A 349 9.47 19.03 9.16
N HIS A 350 9.70 17.71 9.09
CA HIS A 350 8.98 16.80 8.18
C HIS A 350 7.65 16.28 8.75
N VAL A 351 7.28 16.64 9.97
CA VAL A 351 6.04 16.18 10.63
C VAL A 351 5.12 17.38 10.87
N VAL A 352 3.95 17.36 10.22
CA VAL A 352 2.89 18.37 10.32
C VAL A 352 1.79 17.90 11.26
N ILE A 353 1.24 18.84 12.02
CA ILE A 353 0.11 18.57 12.93
C ILE A 353 -1.18 18.44 12.12
N GLY A 354 -1.94 17.38 12.37
CA GLY A 354 -3.23 17.10 11.71
C GLY A 354 -3.12 16.27 10.43
N ARG A 355 -4.28 15.89 9.86
CA ARG A 355 -4.36 15.21 8.56
C ARG A 355 -4.41 16.22 7.44
N VAL A 356 -3.41 16.19 6.57
CA VAL A 356 -3.36 16.98 5.35
C VAL A 356 -3.39 16.02 4.18
N LYS A 357 -4.53 15.94 3.49
CA LYS A 357 -4.68 15.15 2.28
C LYS A 357 -4.60 16.04 1.05
N THR A 358 -4.15 15.52 -0.08
CA THR A 358 -4.00 16.29 -1.32
C THR A 358 -5.24 17.06 -1.73
N GLU A 359 -6.43 16.47 -1.55
CA GLU A 359 -7.72 17.09 -1.85
C GLU A 359 -8.03 18.34 -1.01
N SER A 360 -7.41 18.46 0.17
CA SER A 360 -7.59 19.59 1.10
C SER A 360 -6.56 20.69 0.90
N ILE A 361 -5.53 20.45 0.08
CA ILE A 361 -4.41 21.37 -0.09
C ILE A 361 -4.82 22.53 -1.00
N SER A 362 -4.62 23.74 -0.50
CA SER A 362 -4.77 24.98 -1.26
C SER A 362 -3.42 25.60 -1.61
N ASP A 363 -3.34 26.34 -2.72
CA ASP A 363 -2.07 26.97 -3.11
C ASP A 363 -1.61 28.00 -2.08
N ASN A 364 -0.33 27.92 -1.69
CA ASN A 364 0.30 28.71 -0.63
C ASN A 364 -0.27 28.49 0.78
N GLN A 365 -0.99 27.40 1.02
CA GLN A 365 -1.40 27.04 2.37
C GLN A 365 -0.19 26.84 3.27
N LYS A 366 -0.18 27.48 4.44
CA LYS A 366 0.81 27.21 5.49
C LYS A 366 0.24 26.18 6.46
N VAL A 367 1.08 25.24 6.87
CA VAL A 367 0.76 24.22 7.88
C VAL A 367 1.87 24.17 8.92
N ASP A 368 1.49 24.06 10.18
CA ASP A 368 2.45 24.04 11.27
C ASP A 368 3.11 22.67 11.35
N SER A 369 4.45 22.67 11.31
CA SER A 369 5.24 21.48 11.65
C SER A 369 5.42 21.39 13.17
N ILE A 370 5.81 20.22 13.68
CA ILE A 370 6.11 20.03 15.11
C ILE A 370 7.45 20.67 15.53
N ASP A 371 8.14 21.34 14.60
CA ASP A 371 9.34 22.13 14.85
C ASP A 371 9.03 23.42 15.62
N ASP A 372 7.75 23.81 15.75
CA ASP A 372 7.22 25.01 16.42
C ASP A 372 7.73 26.37 15.90
N GLU A 373 8.85 26.40 15.16
CA GLU A 373 9.45 27.61 14.59
C GLU A 373 9.12 27.81 13.11
N ASN A 374 9.11 26.71 12.35
CA ASN A 374 9.05 26.75 10.88
C ASN A 374 7.78 26.07 10.36
N ALA A 375 6.82 26.88 9.90
CA ALA A 375 5.66 26.39 9.16
C ALA A 375 6.07 25.94 7.74
N LEU A 376 5.50 24.82 7.29
CA LEU A 376 5.64 24.34 5.92
C LEU A 376 4.60 24.97 5.01
N ARG A 377 4.99 25.27 3.78
CA ARG A 377 4.13 25.79 2.73
C ARG A 377 3.79 24.71 1.72
N LEU A 378 2.50 24.52 1.49
CA LEU A 378 1.99 23.62 0.48
C LEU A 378 1.70 24.41 -0.81
N LYS A 379 2.02 23.80 -1.94
CA LYS A 379 1.91 24.40 -3.27
C LYS A 379 1.08 23.51 -4.18
N VAL A 380 0.19 24.14 -4.94
CA VAL A 380 -0.61 23.44 -5.93
C VAL A 380 -0.13 23.85 -7.32
N TYR A 381 0.43 22.90 -8.04
CA TYR A 381 0.82 23.06 -9.44
C TYR A 381 -0.24 22.41 -10.34
N ARG A 382 -0.09 22.54 -11.66
CA ARG A 382 -1.11 22.08 -12.62
C ARG A 382 -1.42 20.57 -12.52
N LYS A 383 -0.44 19.75 -12.16
CA LYS A 383 -0.55 18.28 -12.10
C LYS A 383 0.12 17.65 -10.88
N GLU A 384 0.64 18.48 -10.00
CA GLU A 384 1.53 18.08 -8.91
C GLU A 384 1.20 18.94 -7.69
N ILE A 385 1.50 18.39 -6.52
CA ILE A 385 1.44 19.11 -5.26
C ILE A 385 2.85 19.10 -4.68
N GLY A 386 3.26 20.26 -4.16
CA GLY A 386 4.55 20.41 -3.51
C GLY A 386 4.41 20.80 -2.05
N VAL A 387 5.50 20.58 -1.31
CA VAL A 387 5.73 21.07 0.04
C VAL A 387 7.10 21.75 0.05
N GLU A 388 7.09 23.04 0.32
CA GLU A 388 8.22 23.94 0.11
C GLU A 388 8.81 23.81 -1.31
N SER A 389 10.04 23.32 -1.42
CA SER A 389 10.71 23.08 -2.69
C SER A 389 10.55 21.66 -3.23
N ALA A 390 10.00 20.74 -2.43
CA ALA A 390 9.81 19.34 -2.78
C ALA A 390 8.46 19.09 -3.47
N ILE A 391 8.41 18.05 -4.30
CA ILE A 391 7.21 17.52 -4.96
C ILE A 391 6.80 16.22 -4.27
N ILE A 392 5.50 16.05 -4.06
CA ILE A 392 4.93 14.81 -3.54
C ILE A 392 4.90 13.77 -4.68
N GLU A 393 5.66 12.69 -4.55
CA GLU A 393 5.76 11.59 -5.52
C GLU A 393 4.69 10.51 -5.27
N GLU A 394 4.45 10.19 -4.00
CA GLU A 394 3.37 9.32 -3.56
C GLU A 394 2.56 10.02 -2.47
N SER A 395 1.24 10.03 -2.61
CA SER A 395 0.37 10.83 -1.75
C SER A 395 -0.71 10.00 -1.07
N ASP A 396 -1.23 10.56 0.02
CA ASP A 396 -2.44 10.09 0.72
C ASP A 396 -2.35 8.63 1.18
N ILE A 397 -1.17 8.21 1.64
CA ILE A 397 -1.01 6.92 2.29
C ILE A 397 -1.56 7.06 3.70
N GLU A 398 -2.84 6.70 3.86
CA GLU A 398 -3.58 6.91 5.10
C GLU A 398 -3.33 5.79 6.11
N GLY A 399 -2.88 6.18 7.31
CA GLY A 399 -2.80 5.33 8.48
C GLY A 399 -3.78 5.77 9.57
N GLN A 400 -3.77 5.05 10.68
CA GLN A 400 -4.67 5.25 11.82
C GLN A 400 -4.43 6.59 12.53
N ASN A 401 -3.17 6.97 12.75
CA ASN A 401 -2.79 8.20 13.44
C ASN A 401 -2.29 9.31 12.48
N GLY A 402 -2.50 9.18 11.18
CA GLY A 402 -2.05 10.22 10.25
C GLY A 402 -2.03 9.85 8.78
N VAL A 403 -1.36 10.70 8.01
CA VAL A 403 -1.15 10.56 6.56
C VAL A 403 0.35 10.58 6.28
N LEU A 404 0.79 9.72 5.36
CA LEU A 404 2.15 9.73 4.83
C LEU A 404 2.12 10.21 3.37
N HIS A 405 2.98 11.17 3.06
CA HIS A 405 3.33 11.59 1.70
C HIS A 405 4.81 11.35 1.49
N VAL A 406 5.19 10.75 0.36
CA VAL A 406 6.59 10.59 -0.04
C VAL A 406 6.98 11.77 -0.92
N VAL A 407 8.11 12.41 -0.63
CA VAL A 407 8.59 13.60 -1.33
C VAL A 407 9.94 13.39 -1.99
N ASP A 408 10.18 14.10 -3.10
CA ASP A 408 11.38 13.93 -3.94
C ASP A 408 12.64 14.62 -3.39
N ARG A 409 12.52 15.40 -2.30
CA ARG A 409 13.60 16.17 -1.68
C ARG A 409 13.48 16.20 -0.17
N VAL A 410 14.62 16.35 0.50
CA VAL A 410 14.69 16.59 1.95
C VAL A 410 14.23 18.02 2.24
N LEU A 411 13.27 18.19 3.16
CA LEU A 411 12.78 19.49 3.61
C LEU A 411 13.75 20.07 4.63
N THR A 412 14.61 20.99 4.20
CA THR A 412 15.57 21.66 5.08
C THR A 412 14.97 22.95 5.67
N PRO A 413 14.90 23.10 7.00
CA PRO A 413 14.45 24.34 7.63
C PRO A 413 15.25 25.55 7.14
N PRO A 414 14.61 26.70 6.88
CA PRO A 414 15.32 27.91 6.50
C PRO A 414 16.07 28.50 7.70
N SER A 415 17.35 28.79 7.51
CA SER A 415 18.22 29.32 8.59
C SER A 415 18.24 30.85 8.68
N HIS A 416 18.00 31.56 7.57
CA HIS A 416 18.15 33.02 7.45
C HIS A 416 16.91 33.65 6.81
N ASN A 417 16.64 34.92 7.11
CA ASN A 417 15.78 35.74 6.22
C ASN A 417 16.56 36.13 4.95
N LEU A 418 15.89 36.74 3.96
CA LEU A 418 16.53 37.10 2.69
C LEU A 418 17.82 37.92 2.88
N MET A 419 17.77 39.01 3.66
CA MET A 419 18.93 39.90 3.78
C MET A 419 20.08 39.27 4.57
N GLU A 420 19.77 38.48 5.60
CA GLU A 420 20.76 37.69 6.32
C GLU A 420 21.44 36.65 5.41
N LEU A 421 20.67 35.99 4.53
CA LEU A 421 21.21 35.04 3.55
C LEU A 421 22.15 35.74 2.55
N LEU A 422 21.78 36.93 2.07
CA LEU A 422 22.63 37.67 1.14
C LEU A 422 23.91 38.18 1.81
N HIS A 423 23.87 38.53 3.09
CA HIS A 423 25.06 38.95 3.83
C HIS A 423 25.95 37.78 4.30
N SER A 424 25.40 36.57 4.43
CA SER A 424 26.18 35.40 4.85
C SER A 424 27.11 34.85 3.76
N LYS A 425 26.86 35.20 2.49
CA LYS A 425 27.63 34.78 1.33
C LYS A 425 28.28 35.98 0.64
N GLU A 426 29.62 36.04 0.64
CA GLU A 426 30.39 37.13 0.02
C GLU A 426 30.01 37.35 -1.45
N GLU A 427 29.71 36.26 -2.17
CA GLU A 427 29.30 36.27 -3.58
C GLU A 427 27.95 36.96 -3.86
N TYR A 428 27.17 37.31 -2.83
CA TYR A 428 25.87 37.99 -2.96
C TYR A 428 25.90 39.45 -2.53
N SER A 429 27.07 39.98 -2.12
CA SER A 429 27.22 41.33 -1.58
C SER A 429 26.74 42.44 -2.53
N MET A 430 26.98 42.33 -3.84
CA MET A 430 26.52 43.33 -4.80
C MET A 430 24.99 43.37 -4.93
N MET A 431 24.31 42.23 -4.79
CA MET A 431 22.84 42.19 -4.78
C MET A 431 22.29 42.75 -3.46
N ALA A 432 22.92 42.42 -2.34
CA ALA A 432 22.57 42.98 -1.03
C ALA A 432 22.66 44.52 -1.06
N ASP A 433 23.76 45.06 -1.56
CA ASP A 433 23.97 46.50 -1.71
C ASP A 433 22.93 47.14 -2.64
N ALA A 434 22.59 46.48 -3.75
CA ALA A 434 21.55 46.95 -4.66
C ALA A 434 20.17 47.03 -3.98
N ILE A 435 19.79 46.01 -3.18
CA ILE A 435 18.53 46.00 -2.43
C ILE A 435 18.55 47.09 -1.35
N ASN A 436 19.62 47.17 -0.54
CA ASN A 436 19.79 48.18 0.50
C ASN A 436 19.67 49.59 -0.09
N HIS A 437 20.34 49.86 -1.22
CA HIS A 437 20.28 51.17 -1.86
C HIS A 437 18.87 51.50 -2.38
N VAL A 438 18.10 50.51 -2.87
CA VAL A 438 16.69 50.73 -3.21
C VAL A 438 15.86 51.05 -1.97
N GLN A 439 16.10 50.35 -0.86
CA GLN A 439 15.39 50.56 0.41
C GLN A 439 15.67 51.94 1.04
N GLU A 440 16.85 52.54 0.80
CA GLU A 440 17.16 53.91 1.25
C GLU A 440 16.15 54.96 0.72
N PHE A 441 15.62 54.79 -0.49
CA PHE A 441 14.65 55.72 -1.08
C PHE A 441 13.24 55.12 -1.27
N GLU A 442 13.05 53.82 -1.05
CA GLU A 442 11.77 53.12 -1.05
C GLU A 442 11.70 52.14 0.14
N PRO A 443 11.44 52.63 1.38
CA PRO A 443 11.58 51.84 2.60
C PRO A 443 10.71 50.58 2.70
N HIS A 444 9.66 50.46 1.88
CA HIS A 444 8.77 49.31 1.84
C HIS A 444 9.09 48.33 0.69
N PHE A 445 10.21 48.53 -0.02
CA PHE A 445 10.63 47.63 -1.08
C PHE A 445 11.07 46.28 -0.47
N LEU A 446 10.53 45.18 -1.00
CA LEU A 446 10.69 43.84 -0.44
C LEU A 446 10.32 43.76 1.06
N ASP A 447 9.25 44.47 1.46
CA ASP A 447 8.71 44.36 2.82
C ASP A 447 8.10 42.97 3.05
N THR A 448 8.91 42.07 3.59
CA THR A 448 8.55 40.67 3.85
C THR A 448 7.67 40.49 5.10
N SER A 449 7.42 41.56 5.86
CA SER A 449 6.53 41.55 7.03
C SER A 449 5.05 41.30 6.68
N ARG A 450 4.66 41.46 5.41
CA ARG A 450 3.27 41.33 4.94
C ARG A 450 2.83 39.90 4.60
N ASN A 451 3.58 38.88 5.04
CA ASN A 451 3.21 37.47 4.86
C ASN A 451 3.04 37.06 3.38
N LYS A 452 3.71 37.75 2.46
CA LYS A 452 3.70 37.46 1.03
C LYS A 452 4.80 36.44 0.71
N SER A 453 4.46 35.41 -0.05
CA SER A 453 5.45 34.54 -0.67
C SER A 453 6.08 35.26 -1.87
N PHE A 454 7.38 35.06 -2.07
CA PHE A 454 8.10 35.63 -3.19
C PHE A 454 9.18 34.67 -3.69
N THR A 455 9.61 34.89 -4.92
CA THR A 455 10.82 34.30 -5.49
C THR A 455 11.76 35.43 -5.82
N ILE A 456 13.04 35.29 -5.49
CA ILE A 456 14.06 36.23 -5.94
C ILE A 456 15.19 35.50 -6.67
N PHE A 457 15.52 35.99 -7.85
CA PHE A 457 16.70 35.54 -8.59
C PHE A 457 17.90 36.37 -8.14
N VAL A 458 18.90 35.75 -7.53
CA VAL A 458 20.04 36.45 -6.94
C VAL A 458 21.27 36.31 -7.84
N PRO A 459 21.68 37.35 -8.58
CA PRO A 459 22.90 37.31 -9.35
C PRO A 459 24.14 37.35 -8.44
N THR A 460 25.12 36.50 -8.73
CA THR A 460 26.44 36.53 -8.08
C THR A 460 27.20 37.82 -8.39
N ASN A 461 28.21 38.18 -7.59
CA ASN A 461 29.11 39.31 -7.88
C ASN A 461 29.75 39.17 -9.28
N LYS A 462 30.15 37.95 -9.68
CA LYS A 462 30.63 37.67 -11.04
C LYS A 462 29.59 37.97 -12.11
N ALA A 463 28.31 37.77 -11.84
CA ALA A 463 27.23 38.14 -12.75
C ALA A 463 27.11 39.66 -12.92
N PHE A 464 27.29 40.43 -11.84
CA PHE A 464 27.36 41.90 -11.91
C PHE A 464 28.60 42.40 -12.65
N GLU A 465 29.76 41.79 -12.41
CA GLU A 465 31.03 42.14 -13.10
C GLU A 465 30.91 41.99 -14.63
N LYS A 466 30.12 41.01 -15.13
CA LYS A 466 29.83 40.84 -16.56
C LYS A 466 29.13 42.05 -17.20
N LEU A 467 28.52 42.95 -16.42
CA LEU A 467 27.93 44.19 -16.95
C LEU A 467 29.01 45.21 -17.38
N GLY A 468 30.21 45.12 -16.81
CA GLY A 468 31.28 46.10 -16.97
C GLY A 468 31.15 47.31 -16.03
N GLU A 469 32.29 47.88 -15.62
CA GLU A 469 32.37 48.93 -14.59
C GLU A 469 31.53 50.17 -14.93
N GLU A 470 31.53 50.63 -16.18
CA GLU A 470 30.76 51.81 -16.59
C GLU A 470 29.25 51.60 -16.41
N ASN A 471 28.74 50.43 -16.85
CA ASN A 471 27.33 50.11 -16.75
C ASN A 471 26.91 49.89 -15.29
N LEU A 472 27.75 49.21 -14.50
CA LEU A 472 27.50 49.00 -13.07
C LEU A 472 27.45 50.33 -12.32
N ASN A 473 28.44 51.21 -12.53
CA ASN A 473 28.47 52.55 -11.93
C ASN A 473 27.26 53.41 -12.36
N SER A 474 26.88 53.33 -13.64
CA SER A 474 25.68 54.01 -14.16
C SER A 474 24.39 53.49 -13.54
N LEU A 475 24.29 52.17 -13.33
CA LEU A 475 23.15 51.51 -12.72
C LEU A 475 22.99 51.92 -11.25
N MET A 476 24.05 51.82 -10.46
CA MET A 476 24.04 52.13 -9.03
C MET A 476 23.73 53.61 -8.75
N LYS A 477 24.23 54.54 -9.59
CA LYS A 477 23.92 55.98 -9.45
C LYS A 477 22.49 56.35 -9.84
N ASN A 478 21.81 55.54 -10.65
CA ASN A 478 20.49 55.86 -11.17
C ASN A 478 19.38 55.10 -10.41
N ARG A 479 18.80 55.75 -9.40
CA ARG A 479 17.72 55.22 -8.56
C ARG A 479 16.59 54.53 -9.35
N LYS A 480 16.15 55.12 -10.46
CA LYS A 480 15.07 54.56 -11.29
C LYS A 480 15.51 53.30 -12.04
N ARG A 481 16.74 53.24 -12.53
CA ARG A 481 17.26 52.05 -13.22
C ARG A 481 17.55 50.93 -12.23
N LEU A 482 18.16 51.26 -11.09
CA LEU A 482 18.44 50.28 -10.04
C LEU A 482 17.16 49.62 -9.52
N LYS A 483 16.15 50.42 -9.13
CA LYS A 483 14.86 49.88 -8.69
C LYS A 483 14.25 48.93 -9.72
N LYS A 484 14.22 49.31 -11.00
CA LYS A 484 13.70 48.44 -12.07
C LYS A 484 14.50 47.17 -12.27
N MET A 485 15.82 47.23 -12.11
CA MET A 485 16.68 46.05 -12.19
C MET A 485 16.35 45.09 -11.05
N VAL A 486 16.31 45.57 -9.81
CA VAL A 486 16.00 44.73 -8.64
C VAL A 486 14.57 44.16 -8.76
N GLN A 487 13.58 44.96 -9.17
CA GLN A 487 12.21 44.49 -9.43
C GLN A 487 12.13 43.40 -10.52
N ASN A 488 13.03 43.42 -11.50
CA ASN A 488 13.08 42.37 -12.53
C ASN A 488 13.70 41.05 -12.04
N HIS A 489 14.18 41.02 -10.80
CA HIS A 489 14.65 39.80 -10.13
C HIS A 489 13.64 39.27 -9.12
N VAL A 490 12.60 40.03 -8.78
CA VAL A 490 11.61 39.68 -7.77
C VAL A 490 10.32 39.24 -8.45
N VAL A 491 9.75 38.14 -7.99
CA VAL A 491 8.48 37.59 -8.45
C VAL A 491 7.51 37.54 -7.27
N ASP A 492 6.32 38.09 -7.49
CA ASP A 492 5.18 37.87 -6.59
C ASP A 492 4.81 36.39 -6.66
N ASN A 493 4.90 35.68 -5.53
CA ASN A 493 4.76 34.23 -5.33
C ASN A 493 6.06 33.41 -5.37
N MET A 494 6.06 32.35 -4.57
CA MET A 494 7.09 31.33 -4.56
C MET A 494 6.91 30.36 -5.73
N PHE A 495 7.98 30.11 -6.47
CA PHE A 495 8.07 29.05 -7.47
C PHE A 495 9.34 28.21 -7.20
N SER A 496 9.17 26.90 -7.09
CA SER A 496 10.25 25.93 -6.92
C SER A 496 10.67 25.35 -8.26
N THR A 497 11.94 24.98 -8.41
CA THR A 497 12.42 24.30 -9.62
C THR A 497 11.81 22.92 -9.81
N GLY A 498 11.31 22.27 -8.75
CA GLY A 498 10.58 21.00 -8.83
C GLY A 498 9.40 21.07 -9.78
N SER A 499 8.69 22.20 -9.79
CA SER A 499 7.47 22.43 -10.59
C SER A 499 7.69 22.65 -12.10
N ILE A 500 8.94 22.72 -12.56
CA ILE A 500 9.28 22.99 -13.95
C ILE A 500 9.59 21.69 -14.69
N HIS A 501 8.81 21.38 -15.73
CA HIS A 501 9.06 20.25 -16.60
C HIS A 501 10.07 20.57 -17.70
N THR A 502 10.94 19.61 -18.03
CA THR A 502 12.06 19.74 -19.00
C THR A 502 11.67 20.05 -20.44
N LYS A 503 10.39 19.92 -20.81
CA LYS A 503 9.89 20.17 -22.18
C LYS A 503 8.99 21.40 -22.28
N LEU A 504 8.85 22.17 -21.20
CA LEU A 504 7.96 23.31 -21.13
C LEU A 504 8.75 24.59 -20.86
N GLN A 505 8.27 25.68 -21.43
CA GLN A 505 8.71 27.03 -21.12
C GLN A 505 7.59 27.75 -20.37
N TYR A 506 7.95 28.37 -19.26
CA TYR A 506 7.05 29.06 -18.35
C TYR A 506 7.31 30.56 -18.43
N ASN A 507 6.26 31.36 -18.52
CA ASN A 507 6.35 32.81 -18.48
C ASN A 507 6.10 33.26 -17.05
N VAL A 508 7.15 33.66 -16.34
CA VAL A 508 7.09 34.11 -14.94
C VAL A 508 7.06 35.63 -14.90
N ARG A 509 6.04 36.20 -14.24
CA ARG A 509 5.90 37.66 -14.12
C ARG A 509 6.68 38.15 -12.90
N THR A 510 7.77 38.86 -13.15
CA THR A 510 8.49 39.63 -12.12
C THR A 510 7.72 40.91 -11.79
N GLU A 511 8.12 41.62 -10.75
CA GLU A 511 7.56 42.93 -10.40
C GLU A 511 7.77 43.99 -11.51
N TYR A 512 8.67 43.74 -12.46
CA TYR A 512 8.92 44.64 -13.59
C TYR A 512 8.44 44.13 -14.95
N GLN A 513 8.84 42.94 -15.37
CA GLN A 513 8.53 42.34 -16.68
C GLN A 513 8.40 40.81 -16.60
N THR A 514 8.08 40.17 -17.71
CA THR A 514 8.02 38.70 -17.78
C THR A 514 9.40 38.13 -18.14
N VAL A 515 9.82 37.11 -17.40
CA VAL A 515 11.01 36.30 -17.69
C VAL A 515 10.58 34.90 -18.12
N LYS A 516 11.35 34.27 -19.01
CA LYS A 516 11.12 32.91 -19.48
C LYS A 516 11.90 31.95 -18.60
N VAL A 517 11.23 30.96 -18.05
CA VAL A 517 11.85 29.91 -17.23
C VAL A 517 11.67 28.57 -17.91
N HIS A 518 12.75 27.84 -18.12
CA HIS A 518 12.74 26.50 -18.72
C HIS A 518 13.91 25.67 -18.21
N LYS A 519 13.79 24.34 -18.24
CA LYS A 519 14.89 23.44 -17.90
C LYS A 519 15.61 22.98 -19.17
N GLU A 520 16.93 23.06 -19.17
CA GLU A 520 17.82 22.48 -20.17
C GLU A 520 18.58 21.28 -19.58
N LYS A 521 19.43 20.62 -20.37
CA LYS A 521 20.28 19.52 -19.87
C LYS A 521 21.15 19.92 -18.69
N ASN A 522 21.56 21.19 -18.63
CA ASN A 522 22.51 21.71 -17.66
C ASN A 522 21.84 22.41 -16.47
N GLY A 523 20.52 22.31 -16.33
CA GLY A 523 19.79 22.90 -15.20
C GLY A 523 18.68 23.87 -15.63
N LEU A 524 18.22 24.67 -14.67
CA LEU A 524 17.15 25.64 -14.88
C LEU A 524 17.73 26.93 -15.49
N MET A 525 17.03 27.46 -16.49
CA MET A 525 17.35 28.73 -17.14
C MET A 525 16.28 29.77 -16.82
N VAL A 526 16.71 31.01 -16.62
CA VAL A 526 15.85 32.20 -16.49
C VAL A 526 16.32 33.20 -17.55
N ASN A 527 15.54 33.36 -18.62
CA ASN A 527 15.96 33.96 -19.88
C ASN A 527 17.23 33.28 -20.43
N SER A 528 18.38 33.91 -20.24
CA SER A 528 19.70 33.41 -20.66
C SER A 528 20.63 33.15 -19.47
N ALA A 529 20.14 33.38 -18.24
CA ALA A 529 20.87 33.14 -17.00
C ALA A 529 20.68 31.69 -16.56
N HIS A 530 21.78 31.02 -16.18
CA HIS A 530 21.76 29.71 -15.55
C HIS A 530 21.48 29.90 -14.05
N VAL A 531 20.57 29.08 -13.51
CA VAL A 531 20.40 28.95 -12.07
C VAL A 531 21.50 28.03 -11.52
N ILE A 532 22.38 28.59 -10.70
CA ILE A 532 23.55 27.91 -10.12
C ILE A 532 23.14 27.16 -8.86
N GLU A 533 22.39 27.81 -7.98
CA GLU A 533 21.94 27.29 -6.69
C GLU A 533 20.42 27.53 -6.61
N PRO A 534 19.59 26.52 -6.92
CA PRO A 534 18.15 26.65 -6.88
C PRO A 534 17.58 26.43 -5.47
N ASP A 535 16.36 26.94 -5.27
CA ASP A 535 15.47 26.54 -4.17
C ASP A 535 15.96 26.79 -2.73
N VAL A 536 16.75 27.85 -2.51
CA VAL A 536 17.20 28.22 -1.16
C VAL A 536 16.07 28.96 -0.43
N LEU A 537 15.49 28.32 0.60
CA LEU A 537 14.36 28.87 1.36
C LEU A 537 14.80 29.92 2.38
N THR A 538 13.94 30.90 2.66
CA THR A 538 14.20 31.94 3.67
C THR A 538 13.09 32.01 4.73
N LYS A 539 13.44 32.40 5.97
CA LYS A 539 12.51 32.46 7.12
C LYS A 539 11.34 33.42 6.90
N ASP A 540 11.56 34.45 6.11
CA ASP A 540 10.55 35.45 5.74
C ASP A 540 9.67 35.00 4.56
N GLY A 541 9.75 33.71 4.20
CA GLY A 541 8.84 33.06 3.29
C GLY A 541 9.18 33.22 1.81
N GLY A 542 10.43 33.56 1.51
CA GLY A 542 10.97 33.63 0.16
C GLY A 542 11.63 32.33 -0.30
N ILE A 543 11.83 32.23 -1.61
CA ILE A 543 12.74 31.27 -2.22
C ILE A 543 13.75 32.01 -3.09
N VAL A 544 15.01 31.65 -2.95
CA VAL A 544 16.13 32.25 -3.67
C VAL A 544 16.65 31.26 -4.71
N HIS A 545 16.82 31.77 -5.93
CA HIS A 545 17.51 31.06 -7.02
C HIS A 545 18.73 31.87 -7.42
N CYS A 546 19.92 31.38 -7.11
CA CYS A 546 21.17 32.04 -7.50
C CYS A 546 21.38 31.93 -9.02
N ILE A 547 21.76 33.02 -9.68
CA ILE A 547 21.95 33.07 -11.14
C ILE A 547 23.30 33.62 -11.57
N ASP A 548 23.76 33.20 -12.75
CA ASP A 548 25.08 33.54 -13.30
C ASP A 548 25.12 34.82 -14.14
N GLN A 549 23.98 35.48 -14.34
CA GLN A 549 23.81 36.72 -15.12
C GLN A 549 22.76 37.62 -14.48
N VAL A 550 22.95 38.95 -14.57
CA VAL A 550 21.93 39.91 -14.13
C VAL A 550 20.77 39.94 -15.13
N LEU A 551 19.54 39.82 -14.64
CA LEU A 551 18.32 40.02 -15.42
C LEU A 551 18.14 41.51 -15.69
N VAL A 552 18.74 42.00 -16.77
CA VAL A 552 18.61 43.40 -17.19
C VAL A 552 17.22 43.61 -17.81
N PRO A 553 16.46 44.63 -17.38
CA PRO A 553 15.18 44.93 -18.00
C PRO A 553 15.33 45.30 -19.48
N GLU A 554 14.51 44.72 -20.37
CA GLU A 554 14.57 45.09 -21.79
C GLU A 554 14.12 46.56 -21.95
N GLY A 555 14.93 47.37 -22.64
CA GLY A 555 14.50 48.71 -23.02
C GLY A 555 13.27 48.59 -23.92
N ARG A 556 12.15 49.24 -23.58
CA ARG A 556 10.97 49.32 -24.45
C ARG A 556 11.44 49.61 -25.88
N ARG A 557 11.34 48.63 -26.78
CA ARG A 557 11.35 48.91 -28.22
C ARG A 557 10.20 49.89 -28.43
N LYS A 558 10.51 51.14 -28.75
CA LYS A 558 9.52 52.07 -29.29
C LYS A 558 9.01 51.40 -30.58
N SER A 559 7.81 50.85 -30.52
CA SER A 559 7.02 50.46 -31.68
C SER A 559 6.70 51.67 -32.53
#